data_AF-A0A5N9HEZ0-F1
#
_entry.id   AF-A0A5N9HEZ0-F1
#
_cell.length_a   1.000
_cell.length_b   1.000
_cell.length_c   1.000
_cell.angle_alpha   90.00
_cell.angle_beta   90.00
_cell.angle_gamma   90.00
#
_symmetry.space_group_name_H-M   'P 1'
#
loop_
_entity.id
_entity.type
_entity.pdbx_description
1 polymer ?
#
loop_
_entity_poly.entity_id
_entity_poly.type
_entity_poly.pdbx_seq_one_letter_code
_entity_poly.pdbx_strand_id
1 'polypeptide(L)'
;MTIVHVEDSALIKKYIQKIGSLSISVLAALELKSALTRLVKGGQISESEMRVALTEFGSHRPFFSIMLSVDNLLMDEAGELLEKSVLRTLGAIHFASALRLKTSAARTNESRVVVTSDLELVSAWDEEGLVVINPTNGVALEQIRSLSSG
;
A
#
# COMPACT_ATOMS: atom_id res chain seq x y z
N MET A 1 2.56 -1.16 8.94
CA MET A 1 1.22 -0.74 8.45
C MET A 1 1.39 -0.38 7.00
N THR A 2 0.83 -1.19 6.11
CA THR A 2 0.94 -0.99 4.67
C THR A 2 -0.19 -0.06 4.24
N ILE A 3 -0.04 1.21 4.57
CA ILE A 3 -0.83 2.21 3.87
C ILE A 3 -0.11 2.43 2.54
N VAL A 4 -0.80 2.21 1.43
CA VAL A 4 -0.49 2.91 0.18
C VAL A 4 -0.83 4.38 0.44
N HIS A 5 0.04 5.06 1.20
CA HIS A 5 -0.13 6.46 1.55
C HIS A 5 0.62 7.25 0.50
N VAL A 6 -0.15 8.06 -0.20
CA VAL A 6 0.35 9.03 -1.16
C VAL A 6 -0.19 10.33 -0.57
N GLU A 7 0.66 11.06 0.16
CA GLU A 7 0.29 12.32 0.85
C GLU A 7 -0.34 13.32 -0.13
N ASP A 8 -1.25 14.15 0.37
CA ASP A 8 -2.06 15.12 -0.37
C ASP A 8 -1.23 16.29 -0.94
N SER A 9 -0.38 16.00 -1.91
CA SER A 9 0.24 17.02 -2.74
C SER A 9 -0.38 17.01 -4.13
N ALA A 10 -0.62 18.19 -4.70
CA ALA A 10 -0.98 18.35 -6.11
C ALA A 10 0.01 17.64 -7.06
N LEU A 11 1.24 17.37 -6.59
CA LEU A 11 2.22 16.51 -7.27
C LEU A 11 1.67 15.09 -7.46
N ILE A 12 1.06 14.49 -6.45
CA ILE A 12 0.61 13.09 -6.49
C ILE A 12 -0.62 12.90 -7.37
N LYS A 13 -1.58 13.83 -7.41
CA LYS A 13 -2.67 13.79 -8.42
C LYS A 13 -2.11 13.87 -9.85
N LYS A 14 -1.06 14.67 -10.06
CA LYS A 14 -0.32 14.75 -11.34
C LYS A 14 0.44 13.46 -11.64
N TYR A 15 0.96 12.76 -10.63
CA TYR A 15 1.64 11.48 -10.81
C TYR A 15 0.69 10.29 -10.94
N ILE A 16 -0.45 10.24 -10.25
CA ILE A 16 -1.46 9.17 -10.39
C ILE A 16 -1.98 9.10 -11.83
N GLN A 17 -2.17 10.24 -12.49
CA GLN A 17 -2.50 10.28 -13.93
C GLN A 17 -1.40 9.73 -14.84
N LYS A 18 -0.15 9.71 -14.39
CA LYS A 18 1.02 9.16 -15.09
C LYS A 18 1.37 7.72 -14.70
N ILE A 19 1.09 7.31 -13.46
CA ILE A 19 1.47 6.01 -12.86
C ILE A 19 0.44 4.92 -13.21
N GLY A 20 -0.72 5.28 -13.75
CA GLY A 20 -1.73 4.33 -14.23
C GLY A 20 -2.73 3.94 -13.15
N SER A 21 -2.93 2.64 -12.94
CA SER A 21 -3.96 2.11 -12.02
C SER A 21 -3.44 1.94 -10.59
N LEU A 22 -4.24 2.38 -9.61
CA LEU A 22 -3.92 2.17 -8.19
C LEU A 22 -4.67 0.95 -7.65
N SER A 23 -3.97 0.09 -6.91
CA SER A 23 -4.56 -1.08 -6.27
C SER A 23 -4.38 -1.02 -4.76
N ILE A 24 -5.37 -1.49 -4.02
CA ILE A 24 -5.33 -1.53 -2.56
C ILE A 24 -6.00 -2.81 -2.03
N SER A 25 -5.50 -3.36 -0.92
CA SER A 25 -6.20 -4.41 -0.19
C SER A 25 -7.42 -3.84 0.55
N VAL A 26 -8.53 -4.59 0.60
CA VAL A 26 -9.69 -4.22 1.44
C VAL A 26 -9.31 -4.02 2.92
N LEU A 27 -8.23 -4.67 3.39
CA LEU A 27 -7.74 -4.53 4.76
C LEU A 27 -7.15 -3.16 5.05
N ALA A 28 -6.59 -2.46 4.05
CA ALA A 28 -5.92 -1.19 4.27
C ALA A 28 -6.88 -0.11 4.83
N ALA A 29 -8.14 -0.11 4.40
CA ALA A 29 -9.15 0.79 4.95
C ALA A 29 -9.44 0.49 6.43
N LEU A 30 -9.47 -0.79 6.80
CA LEU A 30 -9.66 -1.23 8.18
C LEU A 30 -8.44 -0.91 9.04
N GLU A 31 -7.23 -1.09 8.51
CA GLU A 31 -5.97 -0.74 9.17
C GLU A 31 -5.86 0.76 9.42
N LEU A 32 -6.21 1.59 8.42
CA LEU A 32 -6.25 3.05 8.57
C LEU A 32 -7.21 3.45 9.68
N LYS A 33 -8.45 2.93 9.66
CA LYS A 33 -9.43 3.22 10.71
C LYS A 33 -8.92 2.79 12.09
N SER A 34 -8.31 1.61 12.19
CA SER A 34 -7.72 1.12 13.44
C SER A 34 -6.59 2.02 13.94
N ALA A 35 -5.69 2.45 13.05
CA ALA A 35 -4.60 3.35 13.38
C ALA A 35 -5.10 4.72 13.87
N LEU A 36 -5.99 5.37 13.13
CA LEU A 36 -6.59 6.64 13.53
C LEU A 36 -7.34 6.53 14.85
N THR A 37 -8.08 5.43 15.07
CA THR A 37 -8.76 5.18 16.35
C THR A 37 -7.78 5.12 17.52
N ARG A 38 -6.60 4.49 17.34
CA ARG A 38 -5.57 4.47 18.38
C ARG A 38 -5.01 5.86 18.66
N LEU A 39 -4.78 6.67 17.62
CA LEU A 39 -4.30 8.05 17.77
C LEU A 39 -5.32 8.90 18.56
N VAL A 40 -6.62 8.76 18.26
CA VAL A 40 -7.70 9.44 19.00
C VAL A 40 -7.71 9.01 20.47
N LYS A 41 -7.70 7.69 20.73
CA LYS A 41 -7.68 7.16 22.10
C LYS A 41 -6.42 7.54 22.88
N GLY A 42 -5.30 7.72 22.17
CA GLY A 42 -4.05 8.21 22.73
C GLY A 42 -3.99 9.73 22.92
N GLY A 43 -5.04 10.48 22.53
CA GLY A 43 -5.07 11.94 22.62
C GLY A 43 -4.12 12.65 21.64
N GLN A 44 -3.62 11.94 20.63
CA GLN A 44 -2.67 12.48 19.65
C GLN A 44 -3.36 13.25 18.53
N ILE A 45 -4.61 12.90 18.24
CA ILE A 45 -5.50 13.64 17.32
C ILE A 45 -6.91 13.70 17.92
N SER A 46 -7.70 14.66 17.48
CA SER A 46 -9.12 14.80 17.78
C SER A 46 -9.99 13.85 16.93
N GLU A 47 -11.21 13.60 17.38
CA GLU A 47 -12.20 12.87 16.56
C GLU A 47 -12.53 13.60 15.25
N SER A 48 -12.49 14.93 15.25
CA SER A 48 -12.68 15.74 14.03
C SER A 48 -11.58 15.48 13.02
N GLU A 49 -10.32 15.46 13.43
CA GLU A 49 -9.19 15.16 12.54
C GLU A 49 -9.29 13.74 11.97
N MET A 50 -9.67 12.75 12.80
CA MET A 50 -9.95 11.40 12.31
C MET A 50 -11.06 11.38 11.25
N ARG A 51 -12.17 12.12 11.45
CA ARG A 51 -13.26 12.20 10.46
C ARG A 51 -12.79 12.83 9.15
N VAL A 52 -11.97 13.87 9.22
CA VAL A 52 -11.38 14.51 8.03
C VAL A 52 -10.52 13.50 7.28
N ALA A 53 -9.57 12.85 7.95
CA ALA A 53 -8.69 11.86 7.34
C ALA A 53 -9.44 10.68 6.69
N LEU A 54 -10.50 10.17 7.34
CA LEU A 54 -11.33 9.10 6.78
C LEU A 54 -12.15 9.58 5.57
N THR A 55 -12.67 10.81 5.62
CA THR A 55 -13.42 11.40 4.51
C THR A 55 -12.51 11.60 3.31
N GLU A 56 -11.30 12.12 3.54
CA GLU A 56 -10.28 12.31 2.52
C GLU A 56 -9.87 10.97 1.87
N PHE A 57 -9.56 9.95 2.68
CA PHE A 57 -9.29 8.60 2.18
C PHE A 57 -10.46 8.04 1.35
N GLY A 58 -11.69 8.22 1.82
CA GLY A 58 -12.89 7.82 1.09
C GLY A 58 -13.06 8.53 -0.25
N SER A 59 -12.68 9.81 -0.33
CA SER A 59 -12.72 10.59 -1.58
C SER A 59 -11.74 10.07 -2.63
N HIS A 60 -10.67 9.37 -2.20
CA HIS A 60 -9.72 8.74 -3.10
C HIS A 60 -10.20 7.40 -3.67
N ARG A 61 -11.32 6.86 -3.17
CA ARG A 61 -11.82 5.54 -3.57
C ARG A 61 -12.02 5.35 -5.08
N PRO A 62 -12.53 6.33 -5.85
CA PRO A 62 -12.68 6.21 -7.30
C PRO A 62 -11.36 6.04 -8.07
N PHE A 63 -10.22 6.36 -7.47
CA PHE A 63 -8.90 6.19 -8.09
C PHE A 63 -8.34 4.77 -7.92
N PHE A 64 -8.92 3.94 -7.05
CA PHE A 64 -8.52 2.54 -6.92
C PHE A 64 -9.19 1.69 -8.00
N SER A 65 -8.40 1.23 -8.97
CA SER A 65 -8.87 0.36 -10.04
C SER A 65 -9.13 -1.07 -9.55
N ILE A 66 -8.38 -1.53 -8.55
CA ILE A 66 -8.55 -2.86 -7.96
C ILE A 66 -8.56 -2.74 -6.45
N MET A 67 -9.63 -3.26 -5.85
CA MET A 67 -9.73 -3.48 -4.42
C MET A 67 -9.64 -4.98 -4.16
N LEU A 68 -8.48 -5.47 -3.73
CA LEU A 68 -8.22 -6.90 -3.56
C LEU A 68 -9.00 -7.45 -2.37
N SER A 69 -9.88 -8.41 -2.64
CA SER A 69 -10.57 -9.18 -1.62
C SER A 69 -9.63 -10.15 -0.92
N VAL A 70 -9.92 -10.43 0.35
CA VAL A 70 -9.29 -11.52 1.09
C VAL A 70 -10.16 -12.76 0.92
N ASP A 71 -9.64 -13.75 0.21
CA ASP A 71 -10.26 -15.07 0.02
C ASP A 71 -9.39 -16.16 0.65
N ASN A 72 -9.91 -17.38 0.74
CA ASN A 72 -9.20 -18.51 1.37
C ASN A 72 -7.87 -18.79 0.67
N LEU A 73 -7.81 -18.68 -0.65
CA LEU A 73 -6.58 -18.92 -1.40
C LEU A 73 -5.51 -17.86 -1.03
N LEU A 74 -5.90 -16.60 -0.82
CA LEU A 74 -4.97 -15.54 -0.40
C LEU A 74 -4.43 -15.82 0.99
N MET A 75 -5.29 -16.35 1.87
CA MET A 75 -4.91 -16.71 3.22
C MET A 75 -3.92 -17.88 3.23
N ASP A 76 -4.12 -18.88 2.37
CA ASP A 76 -3.19 -20.01 2.21
C ASP A 76 -1.83 -19.53 1.68
N GLU A 77 -1.81 -18.71 0.63
CA GLU A 77 -0.59 -18.09 0.08
C GLU A 77 0.13 -17.23 1.13
N ALA A 78 -0.59 -16.43 1.90
CA ALA A 78 -0.01 -15.65 2.99
C ALA A 78 0.56 -16.56 4.08
N GLY A 79 -0.08 -17.70 4.37
CA GLY A 79 0.41 -18.72 5.28
C GLY A 79 1.77 -19.28 4.85
N GLU A 80 1.92 -19.64 3.58
CA GLU A 80 3.19 -20.13 3.03
C GLU A 80 4.33 -19.10 3.13
N LEU A 81 4.01 -17.81 2.99
CA LEU A 81 4.99 -16.73 3.13
C LEU A 81 5.45 -16.53 4.57
N LEU A 82 4.61 -16.85 5.56
CA LEU A 82 4.99 -16.77 6.97
C LEU A 82 6.02 -17.82 7.37
N GLU A 83 6.10 -18.94 6.66
CA GLU A 83 7.15 -19.95 6.91
C GLU A 83 8.54 -19.45 6.49
N LYS A 84 8.59 -18.48 5.57
CA LYS A 84 9.81 -18.01 4.92
C LYS A 84 10.21 -16.59 5.30
N SER A 85 9.37 -15.87 6.04
CA SER A 85 9.57 -14.46 6.39
C SER A 85 9.22 -14.18 7.84
N VAL A 86 9.80 -13.12 8.41
CA VAL A 86 9.47 -12.64 9.77
C VAL A 86 8.21 -11.78 9.83
N LEU A 87 7.44 -11.74 8.74
CA LEU A 87 6.28 -10.87 8.60
C LEU A 87 5.19 -11.23 9.62
N ARG A 88 4.49 -10.21 10.09
CA ARG A 88 3.22 -10.40 10.81
C ARG A 88 2.12 -10.82 9.84
N THR A 89 1.05 -11.44 10.33
CA THR A 89 -0.07 -11.93 9.52
C THR A 89 -0.58 -10.92 8.48
N LEU A 90 -0.84 -9.66 8.89
CA LEU A 90 -1.30 -8.62 7.96
C LEU A 90 -0.23 -8.27 6.92
N GLY A 91 1.05 -8.27 7.32
CA GLY A 91 2.17 -8.09 6.40
C GLY A 91 2.20 -9.20 5.35
N ALA A 92 2.10 -10.47 5.76
CA ALA A 92 2.05 -11.60 4.83
C ALA A 92 0.85 -11.53 3.86
N ILE A 93 -0.32 -11.07 4.32
CA ILE A 93 -1.49 -10.87 3.43
C ILE A 93 -1.22 -9.76 2.41
N HIS A 94 -0.63 -8.63 2.83
CA HIS A 94 -0.21 -7.58 1.89
C HIS A 94 0.87 -8.07 0.93
N PHE A 95 1.77 -8.94 1.40
CA PHE A 95 2.81 -9.53 0.57
C PHE A 95 2.21 -10.43 -0.52
N ALA A 96 1.39 -11.42 -0.15
CA ALA A 96 0.67 -12.28 -1.09
C ALA A 96 -0.15 -11.46 -2.10
N SER A 97 -0.84 -10.42 -1.61
CA SER A 97 -1.63 -9.50 -2.45
C SER A 97 -0.79 -8.84 -3.54
N ALA A 98 0.40 -8.36 -3.19
CA ALA A 98 1.33 -7.74 -4.14
C ALA A 98 1.85 -8.75 -5.17
N LEU A 99 2.18 -9.97 -4.75
CA LEU A 99 2.65 -11.04 -5.63
C LEU A 99 1.57 -11.49 -6.63
N ARG A 100 0.31 -11.58 -6.21
CA ARG A 100 -0.82 -11.84 -7.12
C ARG A 100 -0.94 -10.80 -8.23
N LEU A 101 -0.83 -9.52 -7.86
CA LEU A 101 -0.87 -8.42 -8.82
C LEU A 101 0.34 -8.48 -9.77
N LYS A 102 1.53 -8.79 -9.26
CA LYS A 102 2.74 -8.98 -10.06
C LYS A 102 2.56 -10.09 -11.09
N THR A 103 2.08 -11.26 -10.69
CA THR A 103 1.84 -12.41 -11.58
C THR A 103 0.78 -12.10 -12.63
N SER A 104 -0.26 -11.36 -12.26
CA SER A 104 -1.31 -10.93 -13.20
C SER A 104 -0.78 -9.92 -14.23
N ALA A 105 0.16 -9.06 -13.83
CA ALA A 105 0.79 -8.03 -14.66
C ALA A 105 1.95 -8.53 -15.54
N ALA A 106 2.53 -9.71 -15.25
CA ALA A 106 3.54 -10.33 -16.10
C ALA A 106 3.06 -10.53 -17.55
N ARG A 107 1.74 -10.54 -17.77
CA ARG A 107 1.11 -10.62 -19.09
C ARG A 107 1.04 -9.29 -19.85
N THR A 108 1.24 -8.16 -19.16
CA THR A 108 1.05 -6.80 -19.70
C THR A 108 2.34 -5.97 -19.74
N ASN A 109 3.48 -6.53 -19.31
CA ASN A 109 4.78 -5.84 -19.21
C ASN A 109 4.74 -4.54 -18.37
N GLU A 110 3.77 -4.46 -17.45
CA GLU A 110 3.62 -3.32 -16.54
C GLU A 110 4.49 -3.51 -15.31
N SER A 111 5.30 -2.49 -14.98
CA SER A 111 6.03 -2.46 -13.71
C SER A 111 5.07 -2.23 -12.55
N ARG A 112 5.17 -3.06 -11.51
CA ARG A 112 4.37 -2.91 -10.28
C ARG A 112 5.23 -2.32 -9.18
N VAL A 113 4.79 -1.16 -8.71
CA VAL A 113 5.40 -0.43 -7.61
C VAL A 113 4.56 -0.64 -6.37
N VAL A 114 5.20 -1.00 -5.26
CA VAL A 114 4.58 -1.17 -3.96
C VAL A 114 5.04 -0.06 -3.02
N VAL A 115 4.16 0.37 -2.11
CA VAL A 115 4.42 1.48 -1.20
C VAL A 115 4.18 1.04 0.23
N THR A 116 5.19 1.18 1.10
CA THR A 116 5.05 0.87 2.53
C THR A 116 6.14 1.56 3.35
N SER A 117 5.81 1.96 4.57
CA SER A 117 6.80 2.38 5.58
C SER A 117 7.27 1.23 6.48
N ASP A 118 6.74 0.03 6.27
CA ASP A 118 7.04 -1.16 7.05
C ASP A 118 8.32 -1.83 6.52
N LEU A 119 9.42 -1.74 7.25
CA LEU A 119 10.75 -2.17 6.78
C LEU A 119 10.86 -3.68 6.54
N GLU A 120 10.10 -4.49 7.27
CA GLU A 120 10.04 -5.94 7.04
C GLU A 120 9.43 -6.23 5.66
N LEU A 121 8.38 -5.49 5.28
CA LEU A 121 7.78 -5.59 3.95
C LEU A 121 8.63 -4.97 2.85
N VAL A 122 9.36 -3.89 3.14
CA VAL A 122 10.32 -3.34 2.17
C VAL A 122 11.31 -4.42 1.76
N SER A 123 11.89 -5.10 2.75
CA SER A 123 12.89 -6.15 2.51
C SER A 123 12.27 -7.34 1.76
N ALA A 124 11.12 -7.85 2.22
CA ALA A 124 10.47 -9.00 1.60
C ALA A 124 10.04 -8.74 0.15
N TRP A 125 9.57 -7.53 -0.18
CA TRP A 125 9.19 -7.18 -1.54
C TRP A 125 10.38 -6.95 -2.46
N ASP A 126 11.46 -6.37 -1.94
CA ASP A 126 12.70 -6.16 -2.69
C ASP A 126 13.35 -7.50 -3.07
N GLU A 127 13.34 -8.49 -2.16
CA GLU A 127 13.81 -9.87 -2.42
C GLU A 127 13.03 -10.54 -3.56
N GLU A 128 11.74 -10.24 -3.69
CA GLU A 128 10.89 -10.70 -4.79
C GLU A 128 11.01 -9.80 -6.04
N GLY A 129 11.92 -8.82 -6.08
CA GLY A 129 12.15 -7.96 -7.23
C GLY A 129 10.98 -7.01 -7.55
N LEU A 130 10.18 -6.64 -6.54
CA LEU A 130 9.22 -5.54 -6.67
C LEU A 130 9.93 -4.20 -6.48
N VAL A 131 9.47 -3.17 -7.19
CA VAL A 131 9.94 -1.80 -6.94
C VAL A 131 9.26 -1.27 -5.69
N VAL A 132 10.00 -1.07 -4.61
CA VAL A 132 9.46 -0.58 -3.34
C VAL A 132 9.74 0.91 -3.14
N ILE A 133 8.70 1.67 -2.78
CA ILE A 133 8.82 3.05 -2.30
C ILE A 133 8.48 3.08 -0.82
N ASN A 134 9.44 3.57 -0.02
CA ASN A 134 9.17 3.91 1.37
C ASN A 134 8.90 5.41 1.50
N PRO A 135 7.66 5.84 1.80
CA PRO A 135 7.29 7.26 1.83
C PRO A 135 7.97 8.03 2.96
N THR A 136 8.49 7.36 4.00
CA THR A 136 9.23 8.03 5.08
C THR A 136 10.72 8.17 4.81
N ASN A 137 11.20 7.65 3.67
CA ASN A 137 12.58 7.85 3.24
C ASN A 137 12.70 9.20 2.50
N GLY A 138 13.78 9.94 2.74
CA GLY A 138 14.00 11.27 2.17
C GLY A 138 14.09 11.32 0.63
N VAL A 139 14.25 10.17 -0.02
CA VAL A 139 14.36 10.03 -1.48
C VAL A 139 13.07 9.57 -2.17
N ALA A 140 11.97 9.36 -1.44
CA ALA A 140 10.73 8.80 -1.99
C ALA A 140 10.19 9.60 -3.19
N LEU A 141 10.25 10.94 -3.10
CA LEU A 141 9.79 11.83 -4.18
C LEU A 141 10.66 11.73 -5.43
N GLU A 142 11.95 11.46 -5.28
CA GLU A 142 12.87 11.28 -6.41
C GLU A 142 12.61 9.94 -7.11
N GLN A 143 12.38 8.88 -6.34
CA GLN A 143 11.99 7.56 -6.86
C GLN A 143 10.67 7.63 -7.65
N ILE A 144 9.67 8.36 -7.14
CA ILE A 144 8.40 8.58 -7.88
C ILE A 144 8.65 9.32 -9.20
N ARG A 145 9.53 10.34 -9.18
CA ARG A 145 9.86 11.12 -10.37
C ARG A 145 10.55 10.28 -11.45
N SER A 146 11.51 9.44 -11.08
CA SER A 146 12.22 8.58 -12.04
C SER A 146 11.28 7.59 -12.73
N LEU A 147 10.30 7.06 -12.01
CA LEU A 147 9.29 6.14 -12.55
C LEU A 147 8.35 6.78 -13.57
N SER A 148 8.21 8.11 -13.52
CA SER A 148 7.30 8.87 -14.38
C SER A 148 7.96 9.47 -15.63
N SER A 149 9.26 9.22 -15.80
CA SER A 149 10.14 9.81 -16.82
C SER A 149 10.55 8.82 -17.91
N GLY A 150 10.20 7.53 -17.76
CA GLY A 150 10.25 6.52 -18.83
C GLY A 150 8.89 6.39 -19.51
#